data_AF-A0AAU9MWQ9-F1
#
_entry.id   AF-A0AAU9MWQ9-F1
#
_cell.length_a   1.000
_cell.length_b   1.000
_cell.length_c   1.000
_cell.angle_alpha   90.00
_cell.angle_beta   90.00
_cell.angle_gamma   90.00
#
_symmetry.space_group_name_H-M   'P 1'
#
loop_
_entity.id
_entity.type
_entity.pdbx_description
1 polymer ?
#
loop_
_entity_poly.entity_id
_entity_poly.type
_entity_poly.pdbx_seq_one_letter_code
_entity_poly.pdbx_strand_id
1 'polypeptide(L)'
;MTMIGNLIRFGRRQLHTIVSKEIIKPSSPTPSHLKTYNLSFIDQASLNTFVPFVTFYPNTGFFPSSHDKILPLKKSLSETLTKYYPFAGRLAKVAPSFVDCNDQGAEFLEASIDSTLSDFLKNYQHQDLDQFFPHGLVNQKSNRPDDDDLESNGVIPLAIQVNHFECGGVAVAMSLSHKIADGNSFVHFLDDWAKMTQLLSSREQKHGLPDMDFPTTPTLFLLNT
;
A
#
# COMPACT_ATOMS: atom_id res chain seq x y z
N MET A 1 35.06 21.71 14.41
CA MET A 1 34.84 21.09 13.08
C MET A 1 34.22 19.73 13.34
N THR A 2 32.96 19.44 13.07
CA THR A 2 32.09 19.97 12.01
C THR A 2 30.63 19.77 12.47
N MET A 3 29.91 20.86 12.73
CA MET A 3 28.46 20.89 12.92
C MET A 3 27.84 21.17 11.54
N ILE A 4 27.58 20.14 10.75
CA ILE A 4 26.82 20.26 9.49
C ILE A 4 25.94 19.02 9.38
N GLY A 5 24.65 19.18 9.67
CA GLY A 5 23.69 18.08 9.53
C GLY A 5 22.22 18.45 9.75
N ASN A 6 21.92 19.52 10.51
CA ASN A 6 20.53 19.84 10.88
C ASN A 6 20.04 21.20 10.35
N LEU A 7 20.33 21.52 9.08
CA LEU A 7 19.88 22.79 8.50
C LEU A 7 19.22 22.65 7.12
N ILE A 8 18.28 21.72 6.96
CA ILE A 8 17.28 21.75 5.86
C ILE A 8 15.92 21.23 6.37
N ARG A 9 15.26 21.97 7.27
CA ARG A 9 13.83 21.74 7.61
C ARG A 9 12.97 23.01 7.62
N PHE A 10 13.51 24.15 7.19
CA PHE A 10 12.85 25.46 7.35
C PHE A 10 12.07 25.98 6.11
N GLY A 11 11.70 25.11 5.15
CA GLY A 11 10.99 25.58 3.94
C GLY A 11 10.01 24.60 3.29
N ARG A 12 9.74 23.44 3.89
CA ARG A 12 8.81 22.46 3.30
C ARG A 12 7.39 22.79 3.75
N ARG A 13 6.52 23.20 2.82
CA ARG A 13 5.07 23.36 3.08
C ARG A 13 4.53 22.01 3.54
N GLN A 14 3.93 21.92 4.73
CA GLN A 14 3.24 20.71 5.16
C GLN A 14 1.94 20.57 4.34
N LEU A 15 1.78 19.46 3.63
CA LEU A 15 0.65 19.22 2.74
C LEU A 15 -0.41 18.29 3.33
N HIS A 16 -0.02 17.47 4.29
CA HIS A 16 -0.92 16.49 4.88
C HIS A 16 -0.75 16.40 6.39
N THR A 17 -1.79 15.87 7.02
CA THR A 17 -1.80 15.45 8.42
C THR A 17 -2.04 13.95 8.46
N ILE A 18 -1.14 13.19 9.13
CA ILE A 18 -1.34 11.76 9.34
C ILE A 18 -2.52 11.56 10.31
N VAL A 19 -3.51 10.80 9.86
CA VAL A 19 -4.74 10.49 10.59
C VAL A 19 -4.60 9.17 11.34
N SER A 20 -4.03 8.16 10.69
CA SER A 20 -3.87 6.83 11.26
C SER A 20 -2.60 6.15 10.73
N LYS A 21 -2.13 5.17 11.51
CA LYS A 21 -1.02 4.28 11.14
C LYS A 21 -1.34 2.88 11.64
N GLU A 22 -1.30 1.92 10.74
CA GLU A 22 -1.62 0.52 10.99
C GLU A 22 -0.60 -0.41 10.33
N ILE A 23 -0.58 -1.65 10.81
CA ILE A 23 0.21 -2.74 10.23
C ILE A 23 -0.76 -3.77 9.68
N ILE A 24 -0.73 -3.96 8.36
CA ILE A 24 -1.62 -4.90 7.66
C ILE A 24 -0.88 -6.22 7.47
N LYS A 25 -1.38 -7.26 8.13
CA LYS A 25 -0.85 -8.62 8.04
C LYS A 25 -1.55 -9.40 6.92
N PRO A 26 -0.92 -10.46 6.39
CA PRO A 26 -1.59 -11.41 5.50
C PRO A 26 -2.86 -11.97 6.14
N SER A 27 -3.89 -12.23 5.33
CA SER A 27 -5.17 -12.79 5.80
C SER A 27 -5.03 -14.22 6.30
N SER A 28 -4.01 -14.94 5.84
CA SER A 28 -3.65 -16.28 6.30
C SER A 28 -2.16 -16.39 6.61
N PRO A 29 -1.74 -17.21 7.59
CA PRO A 29 -0.34 -17.31 7.96
C PRO A 29 0.51 -17.86 6.82
N THR A 30 1.71 -17.32 6.65
CA THR A 30 2.68 -17.85 5.69
C THR A 30 3.05 -19.30 6.09
N PRO A 31 2.94 -20.28 5.17
CA PRO A 31 3.33 -21.67 5.43
C PRO A 31 4.77 -21.80 5.94
N SER A 32 5.04 -22.77 6.81
CA SER A 32 6.36 -22.94 7.45
C SER A 32 7.52 -23.04 6.46
N HIS A 33 7.31 -23.71 5.32
CA HIS A 33 8.32 -23.87 4.26
C HIS A 33 8.57 -22.60 3.42
N LEU A 34 7.75 -21.55 3.58
CA LEU A 34 7.87 -20.27 2.89
C LEU A 34 8.33 -19.13 3.82
N LYS A 35 8.76 -19.45 5.05
CA LYS A 35 9.18 -18.46 6.04
C LYS A 35 10.47 -17.70 5.69
N THR A 36 11.22 -18.15 4.70
CA THR A 36 12.42 -17.47 4.24
C THR A 36 12.38 -17.30 2.73
N TYR A 37 12.46 -16.06 2.26
CA TYR A 37 12.62 -15.72 0.85
C TYR A 37 14.06 -15.24 0.61
N ASN A 38 14.86 -16.10 -0.02
CA ASN A 38 16.26 -15.78 -0.33
C ASN A 38 16.33 -14.87 -1.56
N LEU A 39 17.08 -13.76 -1.46
CA LEU A 39 17.27 -12.86 -2.59
C LEU A 39 18.19 -13.49 -3.64
N SER A 40 17.77 -13.42 -4.90
CA SER A 40 18.58 -13.87 -6.03
C SER A 40 19.83 -12.99 -6.20
N PHE A 41 20.75 -13.40 -7.06
CA PHE A 41 21.90 -12.57 -7.41
C PHE A 41 21.49 -11.19 -7.98
N ILE A 42 20.43 -11.15 -8.79
CA ILE A 42 19.93 -9.90 -9.39
C ILE A 42 19.35 -8.99 -8.31
N ASP A 43 18.59 -9.55 -7.38
CA ASP A 43 18.04 -8.83 -6.23
C ASP A 43 19.15 -8.26 -5.35
N GLN A 44 20.20 -9.05 -5.09
CA GLN A 44 21.37 -8.59 -4.34
C GLN A 44 22.16 -7.49 -5.05
N ALA A 45 22.24 -7.53 -6.39
CA ALA A 45 22.87 -6.49 -7.20
C ALA A 45 22.02 -5.22 -7.37
N SER A 46 20.70 -5.30 -7.13
CA SER A 46 19.78 -4.16 -7.27
C SER A 46 20.08 -3.04 -6.25
N LEU A 47 19.60 -1.83 -6.55
CA LEU A 47 19.77 -0.70 -5.64
C LEU A 47 18.97 -0.93 -4.34
N ASN A 48 19.61 -0.69 -3.19
CA ASN A 48 18.94 -0.72 -1.90
C ASN A 48 18.14 0.59 -1.68
N THR A 49 17.02 0.70 -2.41
CA THR A 49 16.12 1.84 -2.39
C THR A 49 14.67 1.38 -2.48
N PHE A 50 13.75 2.27 -2.13
CA PHE A 50 12.33 2.07 -2.32
C PHE A 50 11.90 2.68 -3.66
N VAL A 51 11.05 1.97 -4.39
CA VAL A 51 10.40 2.45 -5.60
C VAL A 51 9.12 3.18 -5.19
N PRO A 52 9.06 4.52 -5.33
CA PRO A 52 7.84 5.27 -5.05
C PRO A 52 6.87 5.19 -6.23
N PHE A 53 5.59 4.97 -5.95
CA PHE A 53 4.52 4.97 -6.93
C PHE A 53 3.25 5.60 -6.35
N VAL A 54 2.61 6.51 -7.07
CA VAL A 54 1.37 7.17 -6.62
C VAL A 54 0.33 7.17 -7.73
N THR A 55 -0.91 6.88 -7.36
CA THR A 55 -2.08 6.93 -8.23
C THR A 55 -3.11 7.88 -7.65
N PHE A 56 -3.78 8.63 -8.51
CA PHE A 56 -4.79 9.62 -8.14
C PHE A 56 -6.15 9.19 -8.65
N TYR A 57 -7.14 9.20 -7.75
CA TYR A 57 -8.51 8.82 -8.03
C TYR A 57 -9.46 10.00 -7.72
N PRO A 58 -10.27 10.46 -8.69
CA PRO A 58 -11.27 11.46 -8.43
C PRO A 58 -12.37 10.90 -7.53
N ASN A 59 -13.13 11.80 -6.89
CA ASN A 59 -14.31 11.39 -6.16
C ASN A 59 -15.39 10.91 -7.15
N THR A 60 -15.77 9.63 -7.06
CA THR A 60 -16.81 9.04 -7.90
C THR A 60 -18.20 9.08 -7.26
N GLY A 61 -18.31 9.56 -6.02
CA GLY A 61 -19.58 9.57 -5.26
C GLY A 61 -20.09 8.19 -4.83
N PHE A 62 -19.35 7.11 -5.14
CA PHE A 62 -19.77 5.73 -4.84
C PHE A 62 -19.72 5.39 -3.35
N PHE A 63 -18.87 6.08 -2.58
CA PHE A 63 -18.68 5.84 -1.16
C PHE A 63 -19.14 7.05 -0.34
N PRO A 64 -20.03 6.85 0.65
CA PRO A 64 -20.60 7.94 1.43
C PRO A 64 -19.61 8.56 2.42
N SER A 65 -18.58 7.81 2.86
CA SER A 65 -17.52 8.33 3.75
C SER A 65 -16.12 7.89 3.32
N SER A 66 -15.09 8.50 3.92
CA SER A 66 -13.68 8.06 3.78
C SER A 66 -13.47 6.65 4.37
N HIS A 67 -14.12 6.34 5.48
CA HIS A 67 -14.05 5.05 6.14
C HIS A 67 -14.52 3.91 5.21
N ASP A 68 -15.61 4.14 4.45
CA ASP A 68 -16.15 3.15 3.50
C ASP A 68 -15.22 2.90 2.31
N LYS A 69 -14.34 3.86 1.98
CA LYS A 69 -13.29 3.69 0.96
C LYS A 69 -12.11 2.87 1.47
N ILE A 70 -11.76 3.03 2.75
CA ILE A 70 -10.54 2.49 3.34
C ILE A 70 -10.68 1.03 3.76
N LEU A 71 -11.83 0.64 4.32
CA LEU A 71 -12.03 -0.71 4.81
C LEU A 71 -11.81 -1.78 3.70
N PRO A 72 -12.36 -1.63 2.48
CA PRO A 72 -12.08 -2.57 1.39
C PRO A 72 -10.61 -2.59 0.98
N LEU A 73 -9.92 -1.44 1.01
CA LEU A 73 -8.49 -1.35 0.68
C LEU A 73 -7.63 -2.13 1.69
N LYS A 74 -7.85 -1.93 3.00
CA LYS A 74 -7.12 -2.66 4.06
C LYS A 74 -7.37 -4.17 4.00
N LYS A 75 -8.64 -4.57 3.84
CA LYS A 75 -9.04 -5.98 3.77
C LYS A 75 -8.48 -6.66 2.52
N SER A 76 -8.60 -6.02 1.35
CA SER A 76 -8.03 -6.56 0.11
C SER A 76 -6.51 -6.60 0.13
N LEU A 77 -5.85 -5.65 0.80
CA LEU A 77 -4.41 -5.70 0.99
C LEU A 77 -4.01 -6.92 1.82
N SER A 78 -4.72 -7.19 2.93
CA SER A 78 -4.50 -8.38 3.76
C SER A 78 -4.64 -9.68 2.95
N GLU A 79 -5.68 -9.80 2.11
CA GLU A 79 -5.87 -10.95 1.21
C GLU A 79 -4.78 -11.05 0.14
N THR A 80 -4.35 -9.94 -0.42
CA THR A 80 -3.30 -9.90 -1.45
C THR A 80 -1.94 -10.28 -0.85
N LEU A 81 -1.64 -9.82 0.36
CA LEU A 81 -0.42 -10.15 1.08
C LEU A 81 -0.28 -11.65 1.40
N THR A 82 -1.36 -12.43 1.42
CA THR A 82 -1.25 -13.89 1.48
C THR A 82 -0.50 -14.46 0.26
N LYS A 83 -0.78 -13.93 -0.94
CA LYS A 83 -0.08 -14.34 -2.18
C LYS A 83 1.32 -13.71 -2.26
N TYR A 84 1.45 -12.46 -1.81
CA TYR A 84 2.69 -11.68 -1.82
C TYR A 84 3.32 -11.62 -0.44
N TYR A 85 3.42 -12.76 0.24
CA TYR A 85 3.86 -12.87 1.63
C TYR A 85 5.23 -12.24 1.95
N PRO A 86 6.24 -12.18 1.06
CA PRO A 86 7.48 -11.48 1.37
C PRO A 86 7.27 -9.99 1.65
N PHE A 87 6.22 -9.37 1.11
CA PHE A 87 5.96 -7.94 1.26
C PHE A 87 5.49 -7.59 2.69
N ALA A 88 5.02 -8.59 3.44
CA ALA A 88 4.64 -8.49 4.84
C ALA A 88 5.73 -9.00 5.82
N GLY A 89 6.94 -9.28 5.32
CA GLY A 89 8.06 -9.77 6.12
C GLY A 89 8.96 -8.66 6.66
N ARG A 90 10.21 -9.03 6.95
CA ARG A 90 11.32 -8.11 7.29
C ARG A 90 12.52 -8.41 6.41
N LEU A 91 12.96 -7.43 5.63
CA LEU A 91 14.15 -7.53 4.80
C LEU A 91 15.41 -7.40 5.67
N ALA A 92 16.32 -8.37 5.60
CA ALA A 92 17.54 -8.37 6.40
C ALA A 92 18.42 -7.12 6.11
N LYS A 93 18.87 -6.44 7.17
CA LYS A 93 19.78 -5.26 7.08
C LYS A 93 21.21 -5.64 6.69
N VAL A 94 21.62 -6.86 7.02
CA VAL A 94 22.97 -7.40 6.81
C VAL A 94 22.91 -8.73 6.09
N ALA A 95 24.02 -9.15 5.48
CA ALA A 95 24.13 -10.45 4.81
C ALA A 95 23.96 -11.61 5.83
N PRO A 96 23.35 -12.75 5.43
CA PRO A 96 22.84 -13.05 4.08
C PRO A 96 21.60 -12.23 3.71
N SER A 97 21.42 -11.95 2.43
CA SER A 97 20.29 -11.16 1.93
C SER A 97 19.04 -12.02 1.74
N PHE A 98 18.09 -11.89 2.66
CA PHE A 98 16.80 -12.59 2.61
C PHE A 98 15.70 -11.73 3.21
N VAL A 99 14.45 -12.14 3.00
CA VAL A 99 13.29 -11.65 3.73
C VAL A 99 12.83 -12.71 4.71
N ASP A 100 12.78 -12.36 6.00
CA ASP A 100 12.09 -13.13 7.02
C ASP A 100 10.58 -12.94 6.83
N CYS A 101 9.90 -13.95 6.29
CA CYS A 101 8.46 -13.93 6.01
C CYS A 101 7.64 -14.24 7.27
N ASN A 102 7.87 -13.43 8.31
CA ASN A 102 7.36 -13.60 9.66
C ASN A 102 5.95 -13.01 9.89
N ASP A 103 5.26 -12.58 8.84
CA ASP A 103 3.91 -11.99 8.89
C ASP A 103 3.81 -10.78 9.82
N GLN A 104 4.92 -10.06 10.05
CA GLN A 104 4.90 -8.81 10.82
C GLN A 104 4.23 -7.64 10.07
N GLY A 105 3.80 -7.82 8.83
CA GLY A 105 2.90 -6.95 8.10
C GLY A 105 3.56 -5.78 7.37
N ALA A 106 2.79 -5.21 6.44
CA ALA A 106 3.11 -4.00 5.70
C ALA A 106 2.60 -2.76 6.45
N GLU A 107 3.28 -1.62 6.29
CA GLU A 107 2.86 -0.36 6.91
C GLU A 107 1.75 0.31 6.07
N PHE A 108 0.67 0.74 6.72
CA PHE A 108 -0.46 1.42 6.08
C PHE A 108 -0.79 2.69 6.84
N LEU A 109 -0.74 3.85 6.17
CA LEU A 109 -1.06 5.15 6.75
C LEU A 109 -2.27 5.76 6.04
N GLU A 110 -3.01 6.55 6.79
CA GLU A 110 -4.01 7.46 6.24
C GLU A 110 -3.60 8.89 6.54
N ALA A 111 -3.76 9.76 5.56
CA ALA A 111 -3.45 11.17 5.67
C ALA A 111 -4.59 12.01 5.10
N SER A 112 -4.84 13.18 5.70
CA SER A 112 -5.75 14.20 5.17
C SER A 112 -4.94 15.31 4.52
N ILE A 113 -5.40 15.78 3.35
CA ILE A 113 -4.83 16.90 2.60
C ILE A 113 -5.87 18.01 2.53
N ASP A 114 -5.49 19.19 3.03
CA ASP A 114 -6.33 20.40 3.09
C ASP A 114 -6.32 21.13 1.72
N SER A 115 -6.72 20.40 0.68
CA SER A 115 -6.85 20.88 -0.70
C SER A 115 -7.75 19.94 -1.51
N THR A 116 -8.30 20.44 -2.62
CA THR A 116 -8.94 19.57 -3.61
C THR A 116 -7.88 18.86 -4.46
N LEU A 117 -8.20 17.67 -4.97
CA LEU A 117 -7.32 16.94 -5.89
C LEU A 117 -7.00 17.77 -7.15
N SER A 118 -7.96 18.52 -7.67
CA SER A 118 -7.78 19.35 -8.87
C SER A 118 -6.81 20.49 -8.61
N ASP A 119 -6.93 21.18 -7.48
CA ASP A 119 -6.04 22.29 -7.13
C ASP A 119 -4.63 21.80 -6.83
N PHE A 120 -4.50 20.64 -6.19
CA PHE A 120 -3.20 19.98 -6.01
C PHE A 120 -2.55 19.66 -7.36
N LEU A 121 -3.23 18.96 -8.25
CA LEU A 121 -2.67 18.54 -9.54
C LEU A 121 -2.28 19.71 -10.46
N LYS A 122 -2.90 20.88 -10.29
CA LYS A 122 -2.55 22.10 -11.04
C LYS A 122 -1.32 22.83 -10.50
N ASN A 123 -1.07 22.74 -9.20
CA ASN A 123 -0.13 23.63 -8.50
C ASN A 123 1.03 22.89 -7.80
N TYR A 124 1.03 21.55 -7.79
CA TYR A 124 2.05 20.79 -7.08
C TYR A 124 3.45 21.01 -7.65
N GLN A 125 4.43 21.03 -6.76
CA GLN A 125 5.84 20.90 -7.08
C GLN A 125 6.27 19.45 -6.90
N HIS A 126 7.30 18.98 -7.61
CA HIS A 126 7.77 17.60 -7.45
C HIS A 126 8.07 17.21 -5.99
N GLN A 127 8.58 18.15 -5.18
CA GLN A 127 8.91 17.96 -3.77
C GLN A 127 7.68 17.75 -2.87
N ASP A 128 6.50 18.08 -3.37
CA ASP A 128 5.21 17.89 -2.68
C ASP A 128 4.80 16.42 -2.70
N LEU A 129 5.15 15.68 -3.77
CA LEU A 129 4.84 14.26 -3.90
C LEU A 129 5.54 13.41 -2.85
N ASP A 130 6.74 13.80 -2.39
CA ASP A 130 7.45 13.07 -1.34
C ASP A 130 6.65 12.95 -0.05
N GLN A 131 5.77 13.92 0.23
CA GLN A 131 4.91 13.91 1.41
C GLN A 131 3.79 12.87 1.29
N PHE A 132 3.49 12.37 0.10
CA PHE A 132 2.46 11.34 -0.08
C PHE A 132 2.97 9.96 0.34
N PHE A 133 4.29 9.79 0.45
CA PHE A 133 4.90 8.52 0.79
C PHE A 133 5.19 8.44 2.30
N PRO A 134 4.95 7.28 2.93
CA PRO A 134 5.28 7.05 4.33
C PRO A 134 6.72 7.48 4.62
N HIS A 135 6.93 8.31 5.65
CA HIS A 135 8.25 8.77 6.11
C HIS A 135 9.10 9.49 5.05
N GLY A 136 8.49 9.98 3.96
CA GLY A 136 9.24 10.57 2.86
C GLY A 136 10.16 9.57 2.16
N LEU A 137 9.75 8.29 2.08
CA LEU A 137 10.44 7.20 1.39
C LEU A 137 10.46 7.35 -0.15
N VAL A 138 10.82 8.54 -0.63
CA VAL A 138 11.20 8.79 -2.01
C VAL A 138 12.71 8.84 -2.06
N ASN A 139 13.33 7.89 -2.77
CA ASN A 139 14.77 7.84 -3.02
C ASN A 139 15.66 7.78 -1.76
N GLN A 140 15.09 7.48 -0.58
CA GLN A 140 15.87 7.24 0.63
C GLN A 140 16.62 5.92 0.49
N LYS A 141 17.92 5.93 0.82
CA LYS A 141 18.63 4.69 1.16
C LYS A 141 17.94 4.12 2.40
N SER A 142 17.89 2.80 2.53
CA SER A 142 17.16 2.03 3.57
C SER A 142 17.38 2.40 5.04
N ASN A 143 18.11 3.47 5.35
CA ASN A 143 18.33 3.96 6.69
C ASN A 143 17.19 4.94 7.01
N ARG A 144 16.03 4.43 7.43
CA ARG A 144 15.07 5.28 8.14
C ARG A 144 15.79 5.85 9.38
N PRO A 145 15.58 7.12 9.75
CA PRO A 145 16.11 7.67 11.00
C PRO A 145 15.70 6.85 12.24
N ASP A 146 14.53 6.20 12.16
CA ASP A 146 13.98 5.33 13.21
C ASP A 146 14.46 3.86 13.09
N ASP A 147 15.27 3.52 12.07
CA ASP A 147 15.87 2.18 11.91
C ASP A 147 17.17 1.99 12.71
N ASP A 148 17.62 3.03 13.44
CA ASP A 148 18.69 2.96 14.43
C ASP A 148 18.25 2.26 15.74
N ASP A 149 16.98 1.86 15.84
CA ASP A 149 16.55 0.86 16.81
C ASP A 149 17.23 -0.48 16.46
N LEU A 150 18.32 -0.75 17.16
CA LEU A 150 19.09 -2.00 17.16
C LEU A 150 18.22 -3.25 17.43
N GLU A 151 16.96 -3.07 17.88
CA GLU A 151 15.99 -4.14 18.11
C GLU A 151 15.13 -4.52 16.88
N SER A 152 15.14 -3.69 15.82
CA SER A 152 14.41 -4.01 14.58
C SER A 152 15.18 -5.02 13.74
N ASN A 153 14.72 -6.28 13.75
CA ASN A 153 15.29 -7.43 13.00
C ASN A 153 15.23 -7.30 11.46
N GLY A 154 14.79 -6.17 10.90
CA GLY A 154 14.84 -5.92 9.45
C GLY A 154 13.98 -4.75 8.98
N VAL A 155 14.14 -4.38 7.72
CA VAL A 155 13.42 -3.26 7.10
C VAL A 155 12.04 -3.71 6.62
N ILE A 156 11.01 -2.89 6.84
CA ILE A 156 9.66 -3.14 6.30
C ILE A 156 9.69 -2.99 4.77
N PRO A 157 9.39 -4.03 3.98
CA PRO A 157 9.58 -3.95 2.53
C PRO A 157 8.52 -3.12 1.80
N LEU A 158 7.27 -3.11 2.30
CA LEU A 158 6.14 -2.42 1.70
C LEU A 158 5.52 -1.43 2.69
N ALA A 159 5.38 -0.18 2.25
CA ALA A 159 4.64 0.85 2.95
C ALA A 159 3.65 1.54 1.99
N ILE A 160 2.44 1.83 2.48
CA ILE A 160 1.35 2.42 1.73
C ILE A 160 0.80 3.60 2.51
N GLN A 161 0.47 4.69 1.82
CA GLN A 161 -0.24 5.83 2.39
C GLN A 161 -1.41 6.22 1.50
N VAL A 162 -2.60 6.29 2.09
CA VAL A 162 -3.81 6.77 1.44
C VAL A 162 -4.04 8.21 1.86
N ASN A 163 -4.03 9.12 0.89
CA ASN A 163 -4.14 10.55 1.10
C ASN A 163 -5.53 11.02 0.64
N HIS A 164 -6.33 11.50 1.58
CA HIS A 164 -7.70 11.98 1.35
C HIS A 164 -7.69 13.48 1.08
N PHE A 165 -8.25 13.89 -0.06
CA PHE A 165 -8.46 15.30 -0.39
C PHE A 165 -9.84 15.77 0.08
N GLU A 166 -10.00 17.06 0.33
CA GLU A 166 -11.27 17.67 0.78
C GLU A 166 -12.45 17.39 -0.17
N CYS A 167 -12.17 17.31 -1.48
CA CYS A 167 -13.19 17.01 -2.48
C CYS A 167 -13.64 15.53 -2.50
N GLY A 168 -13.09 14.70 -1.61
CA GLY A 168 -13.30 13.26 -1.57
C GLY A 168 -12.45 12.47 -2.57
N GLY A 169 -11.58 13.13 -3.35
CA GLY A 169 -10.55 12.48 -4.14
C GLY A 169 -9.52 11.79 -3.25
N VAL A 170 -8.80 10.82 -3.81
CA VAL A 170 -7.83 10.01 -3.06
C VAL A 170 -6.55 9.86 -3.86
N ALA A 171 -5.39 9.96 -3.20
CA ALA A 171 -4.14 9.45 -3.75
C ALA A 171 -3.66 8.23 -2.96
N VAL A 172 -3.43 7.12 -3.66
CA VAL A 172 -2.82 5.91 -3.08
C VAL A 172 -1.35 5.90 -3.47
N ALA A 173 -0.48 6.07 -2.47
CA ALA A 173 0.95 6.11 -2.62
C ALA A 173 1.59 4.88 -1.97
N MET A 174 2.61 4.33 -2.62
CA MET A 174 3.27 3.11 -2.22
C MET A 174 4.79 3.23 -2.35
N SER A 175 5.50 2.63 -1.40
CA SER A 175 6.94 2.47 -1.42
C SER A 175 7.26 0.99 -1.23
N LEU A 176 7.83 0.36 -2.25
CA LEU A 176 8.26 -1.04 -2.21
C LEU A 176 9.78 -1.14 -2.39
N SER A 177 10.46 -1.93 -1.56
CA SER A 177 11.90 -2.16 -1.70
C SER A 177 12.22 -2.83 -3.04
N HIS A 178 13.09 -2.19 -3.84
CA HIS A 178 13.55 -2.74 -5.12
C HIS A 178 14.35 -4.04 -4.94
N LYS A 179 14.79 -4.34 -3.71
CA LYS A 179 15.46 -5.60 -3.37
C LYS A 179 14.58 -6.82 -3.52
N ILE A 180 13.26 -6.67 -3.53
CA ILE A 180 12.33 -7.81 -3.48
C ILE A 180 11.31 -7.82 -4.62
N ALA A 181 11.36 -6.82 -5.50
CA ALA A 181 10.47 -6.70 -6.64
C ALA A 181 11.11 -5.83 -7.72
N ASP A 182 10.95 -6.27 -8.97
CA ASP A 182 11.16 -5.44 -10.15
C ASP A 182 9.86 -4.72 -10.55
N GLY A 183 9.93 -3.90 -11.61
CA GLY A 183 8.77 -3.18 -12.11
C GLY A 183 7.61 -4.08 -12.54
N ASN A 184 7.91 -5.27 -13.08
CA ASN A 184 6.87 -6.21 -13.52
C ASN A 184 6.15 -6.85 -12.33
N SER A 185 6.89 -7.28 -11.31
CA SER A 185 6.34 -7.83 -10.06
C SER A 185 5.50 -6.78 -9.33
N PHE A 186 5.95 -5.53 -9.35
CA PHE A 186 5.23 -4.40 -8.78
C PHE A 186 3.87 -4.16 -9.46
N VAL A 187 3.84 -4.15 -10.81
CA VAL A 187 2.58 -3.97 -11.57
C VAL A 187 1.61 -5.13 -11.33
N HIS A 188 2.09 -6.37 -11.26
CA HIS A 188 1.23 -7.52 -10.94
C HIS A 188 0.64 -7.44 -9.53
N PHE A 189 1.44 -7.00 -8.55
CA PHE A 189 0.93 -6.75 -7.20
C PHE A 189 -0.20 -5.70 -7.20
N LEU A 190 -0.01 -4.59 -7.90
CA LEU A 190 -1.02 -3.54 -8.02
C LEU A 190 -2.32 -4.05 -8.66
N ASP A 191 -2.20 -4.77 -9.77
CA ASP A 191 -3.34 -5.31 -10.50
C ASP A 191 -4.11 -6.34 -9.66
N ASP A 192 -3.42 -7.27 -9.01
CA ASP A 192 -4.03 -8.25 -8.10
C ASP A 192 -4.71 -7.56 -6.91
N TRP A 193 -4.05 -6.56 -6.31
CA TRP A 193 -4.62 -5.81 -5.19
C TRP A 193 -5.90 -5.07 -5.61
N ALA A 194 -5.87 -4.35 -6.74
CA ALA A 194 -7.02 -3.63 -7.26
C ALA A 194 -8.20 -4.56 -7.58
N LYS A 195 -7.94 -5.71 -8.22
CA LYS A 195 -8.96 -6.75 -8.48
C LYS A 195 -9.56 -7.28 -7.18
N MET A 196 -8.72 -7.53 -6.17
CA MET A 196 -9.19 -7.98 -4.86
C MET A 196 -10.04 -6.92 -4.17
N THR A 197 -9.65 -5.63 -4.23
CA THR A 197 -10.45 -4.53 -3.71
C THR A 197 -11.83 -4.49 -4.38
N GLN A 198 -11.87 -4.56 -5.71
CA GLN A 198 -13.14 -4.54 -6.46
C GLN A 198 -14.04 -5.73 -6.12
N LEU A 199 -13.45 -6.92 -5.98
CA LEU A 199 -14.17 -8.14 -5.62
C LEU A 199 -14.79 -8.03 -4.22
N LEU A 200 -14.04 -7.52 -3.23
CA LEU A 200 -14.55 -7.36 -1.87
C LEU A 200 -15.61 -6.25 -1.77
N SER A 201 -15.40 -5.10 -2.43
CA SER A 201 -16.41 -4.04 -2.49
C SER A 201 -17.72 -4.54 -3.13
N SER A 202 -17.64 -5.37 -4.17
CA SER A 202 -18.83 -5.94 -4.83
C SER A 202 -19.59 -6.93 -3.93
N ARG A 203 -18.89 -7.68 -3.06
CA ARG A 203 -19.53 -8.60 -2.11
C ARG A 203 -20.24 -7.85 -0.99
N GLU A 204 -19.64 -6.79 -0.48
CA GLU A 204 -20.23 -5.96 0.58
C GLU A 204 -21.46 -5.20 0.08
N GLN A 205 -21.46 -4.72 -1.17
CA GLN A 205 -22.65 -4.13 -1.81
C GLN A 205 -23.81 -5.13 -1.98
N LYS A 206 -23.51 -6.40 -2.29
CA LYS A 206 -24.55 -7.45 -2.42
C LYS A 206 -25.18 -7.85 -1.09
N HIS A 207 -24.45 -7.75 0.03
CA HIS A 207 -24.98 -8.04 1.37
C HIS A 207 -25.72 -6.84 2.00
N GLY A 208 -25.69 -5.66 1.37
CA GLY A 208 -26.42 -4.46 1.81
C GLY A 208 -27.81 -4.28 1.15
N LEU A 209 -28.21 -5.17 0.24
CA LEU A 209 -29.54 -5.16 -0.36
C LEU A 209 -30.41 -6.19 0.40
N PRO A 210 -31.62 -5.83 0.88
CA PRO A 210 -32.51 -6.84 1.47
C PRO A 210 -32.77 -7.92 0.42
N ASP A 211 -32.65 -9.19 0.83
CA ASP A 211 -32.93 -10.34 -0.01
C ASP A 211 -34.32 -10.16 -0.65
N MET A 212 -34.32 -9.85 -1.95
CA MET A 212 -35.50 -10.09 -2.76
C MET A 212 -35.43 -11.56 -3.13
N ASP A 213 -36.13 -12.37 -2.34
CA ASP A 213 -36.46 -13.76 -2.67
C ASP A 213 -37.08 -13.80 -4.07
N PHE A 214 -36.28 -14.18 -5.07
CA PHE A 214 -36.83 -14.63 -6.34
C PHE A 214 -37.11 -16.12 -6.20
N PRO A 215 -38.38 -16.56 -6.36
CA PRO A 215 -38.69 -17.98 -6.29
C PRO A 215 -37.99 -18.71 -7.43
N THR A 216 -37.03 -19.56 -7.07
CA THR A 216 -36.43 -20.53 -7.99
C THR A 216 -37.42 -21.65 -8.26
N THR A 217 -38.32 -21.44 -9.23
CA THR A 217 -38.98 -22.54 -9.93
C THR A 217 -38.50 -22.56 -11.38
N PRO A 218 -37.87 -23.66 -11.84
CA PRO A 218 -37.54 -23.82 -13.25
C PRO A 218 -38.79 -24.26 -14.00
N THR A 219 -39.50 -23.32 -14.60
CA THR A 219 -40.57 -23.65 -15.56
C THR A 219 -39.93 -23.88 -16.93
N LEU A 220 -39.94 -25.15 -17.36
CA LEU A 220 -39.70 -25.58 -18.72
C LEU A 220 -40.60 -24.78 -19.69
N PHE A 221 -40.01 -24.11 -20.68
CA PHE A 221 -40.68 -23.87 -21.96
C PHE A 221 -39.74 -24.27 -23.09
N LEU A 222 -40.13 -25.37 -23.74
CA LEU A 222 -39.76 -25.70 -25.10
C LEU A 222 -40.08 -24.51 -26.01
N LEU A 223 -39.26 -24.28 -27.04
CA LEU A 223 -39.74 -24.05 -28.40
C LEU A 223 -38.58 -24.21 -29.41
N ASN A 224 -38.79 -25.14 -30.33
CA ASN A 224 -38.16 -25.20 -31.64
C ASN A 224 -38.50 -23.93 -32.43
N THR A 225 -37.52 -23.39 -33.16
CA THR A 225 -37.47 -23.42 -34.64
C THR A 225 -36.01 -23.41 -35.07
#